data_AF-A0A2D7DIF0-F1
#
_entry.id   AF-A0A2D7DIF0-F1
#
_cell.length_a   1.000
_cell.length_b   1.000
_cell.length_c   1.000
_cell.angle_alpha   90.00
_cell.angle_beta   90.00
_cell.angle_gamma   90.00
#
_symmetry.space_group_name_H-M   'P 1'
#
loop_
_entity.id
_entity.type
_entity.pdbx_description
1 polymer ?
#
loop_
_entity_poly.entity_id
_entity_poly.type
_entity_poly.pdbx_seq_one_letter_code
_entity_poly.pdbx_strand_id
1 'polypeptide(L)'
;MTASSSIHPLNALFVALVSLQALFVLELLSDVVLPELFIDHRSGWLLAEFLGTAVLFVDMIVRFDELNPARKPFYLAGIAGCAMGWCFQFFVHYLDSALMS
;
A
#
# COMPACT_ATOMS: atom_id res chain seq x y z
N MET A 1 -5.09 27.50 -11.96
CA MET A 1 -3.84 26.83 -12.43
C MET A 1 -2.90 26.66 -11.23
N THR A 2 -3.08 25.59 -10.45
CA THR A 2 -2.22 25.22 -9.29
C THR A 2 -1.97 23.70 -9.23
N ALA A 3 -2.21 22.99 -10.33
CA ALA A 3 -2.29 21.53 -10.33
C ALA A 3 -0.94 20.78 -10.29
N SER A 4 0.20 21.47 -10.47
CA SER A 4 1.47 20.77 -10.74
C SER A 4 2.25 20.31 -9.51
N SER A 5 2.14 20.95 -8.34
CA SER A 5 3.02 20.64 -7.19
C SER A 5 2.54 19.44 -6.36
N SER A 6 1.23 19.17 -6.34
CA SER A 6 0.61 18.11 -5.53
C SER A 6 0.72 16.70 -6.15
N ILE A 7 0.91 16.59 -7.46
CA ILE A 7 0.92 15.28 -8.17
C ILE A 7 2.22 14.51 -7.90
N HIS A 8 3.34 15.23 -7.72
CA HIS A 8 4.64 14.63 -7.50
C HIS A 8 4.75 13.82 -6.18
N PRO A 9 4.27 14.33 -5.02
CA PRO A 9 4.28 13.54 -3.78
C PRO A 9 3.27 12.38 -3.79
N LEU A 10 2.12 12.53 -4.45
CA LEU A 10 1.13 11.44 -4.59
C LEU A 10 1.68 10.26 -5.41
N ASN A 11 2.38 10.55 -6.50
CA ASN A 11 3.05 9.51 -7.28
C ASN A 11 4.17 8.83 -6.50
N ALA A 12 4.95 9.59 -5.72
CA ALA A 12 5.97 9.02 -4.85
C ALA A 12 5.35 8.11 -3.79
N LEU A 13 4.24 8.52 -3.17
CA LEU A 13 3.48 7.72 -2.21
C LEU A 13 2.97 6.43 -2.88
N PHE A 14 2.38 6.52 -4.06
CA PHE A 14 1.89 5.36 -4.80
C PHE A 14 3.00 4.35 -5.09
N VAL A 15 4.15 4.81 -5.61
CA VAL A 15 5.29 3.93 -5.88
C VAL A 15 5.83 3.31 -4.59
N ALA A 16 5.92 4.09 -3.50
CA ALA A 16 6.38 3.61 -2.21
C ALA A 16 5.48 2.50 -1.67
N LEU A 17 4.15 2.68 -1.69
CA LEU A 17 3.19 1.70 -1.20
C LEU A 17 3.16 0.44 -2.06
N VAL A 18 3.16 0.56 -3.38
CA VAL A 18 3.20 -0.61 -4.26
C VAL A 18 4.50 -1.38 -4.08
N SER A 19 5.62 -0.69 -3.88
CA SER A 19 6.92 -1.33 -3.62
C SER A 19 6.94 -2.04 -2.27
N LEU A 20 6.40 -1.39 -1.22
CA LEU A 20 6.27 -1.98 0.11
C LEU A 20 5.39 -3.23 0.08
N GLN A 21 4.24 -3.14 -0.59
CA GLN A 21 3.32 -4.27 -0.77
C GLN A 21 4.00 -5.43 -1.51
N ALA A 22 4.79 -5.13 -2.56
CA ALA A 22 5.54 -6.13 -3.31
C ALA A 22 6.62 -6.82 -2.46
N LEU A 23 7.30 -6.07 -1.59
CA LEU A 23 8.29 -6.63 -0.65
C LEU A 23 7.64 -7.61 0.32
N PHE A 24 6.49 -7.27 0.91
CA PHE A 24 5.78 -8.18 1.81
C PHE A 24 5.21 -9.42 1.09
N VAL A 25 4.77 -9.27 -0.15
CA VAL A 25 4.35 -10.43 -0.96
C VAL A 25 5.55 -11.32 -1.29
N LEU A 26 6.71 -10.74 -1.57
CA LEU A 26 7.94 -11.50 -1.84
C LEU A 26 8.43 -12.23 -0.59
N GLU A 27 8.40 -11.59 0.57
CA GLU A 27 8.65 -12.21 1.88
C GLU A 27 7.77 -13.47 2.04
N LEU A 28 6.46 -13.34 1.79
CA LEU A 28 5.50 -14.42 1.93
C LEU A 28 5.69 -15.56 0.91
N LEU A 29 6.02 -15.25 -0.34
CA LEU A 29 6.10 -16.26 -1.41
C LEU A 29 7.47 -16.93 -1.53
N SER A 30 8.53 -16.26 -1.09
CA SER A 30 9.92 -16.69 -1.32
C SER A 30 10.73 -16.85 -0.04
N ASP A 31 10.11 -16.78 1.14
CA ASP A 31 10.76 -16.83 2.47
C ASP A 31 11.98 -15.90 2.55
N VAL A 32 11.87 -14.73 1.92
CA VAL A 32 12.95 -13.73 1.94
C VAL A 32 12.99 -13.12 3.33
N VAL A 33 14.14 -13.23 3.99
CA VAL A 33 14.37 -12.59 5.28
C VAL A 33 14.45 -11.07 5.06
N LEU A 34 13.41 -10.36 5.51
CA LEU A 34 13.41 -8.90 5.51
C LEU A 34 14.36 -8.35 6.58
N PRO A 35 14.92 -7.14 6.37
CA PRO A 35 15.74 -6.47 7.38
C PRO A 35 14.96 -6.26 8.69
N GLU A 36 15.66 -6.28 9.84
CA GLU A 36 15.08 -6.12 11.19
C GLU A 36 14.17 -4.88 11.32
N LEU A 37 14.48 -3.80 10.61
CA LEU A 37 13.69 -2.57 10.57
C LEU A 37 12.24 -2.79 10.09
N PHE A 38 12.00 -3.77 9.22
CA PHE A 38 10.65 -4.12 8.75
C PHE A 38 9.93 -5.07 9.71
N ILE A 39 10.68 -5.88 10.43
CA ILE A 39 10.15 -6.87 11.38
C ILE A 39 9.77 -6.18 12.70
N ASP A 40 10.68 -5.41 13.28
CA ASP A 40 10.51 -4.76 14.59
C ASP A 40 9.37 -3.72 14.60
N HIS A 41 9.11 -3.11 13.45
CA HIS A 41 8.13 -2.03 13.29
C HIS A 41 6.96 -2.45 12.39
N ARG A 42 6.70 -3.76 12.24
CA ARG A 42 5.71 -4.31 11.31
C ARG A 42 4.32 -3.68 11.50
N SER A 43 3.87 -3.52 12.74
CA SER A 43 2.58 -2.87 13.03
C SER A 43 2.57 -1.38 12.61
N GLY A 44 3.70 -0.69 12.71
CA GLY A 44 3.85 0.69 12.23
C GLY A 44 3.80 0.78 10.70
N TRP A 45 4.44 -0.17 10.00
CA TRP A 45 4.37 -0.27 8.55
C TRP A 45 2.96 -0.60 8.06
N LEU A 46 2.25 -1.52 8.72
CA LEU A 46 0.85 -1.81 8.45
C LEU A 46 -0.05 -0.59 8.60
N LEU A 47 0.16 0.22 9.65
CA LEU A 47 -0.60 1.46 9.84
C LEU A 47 -0.28 2.50 8.75
N ALA A 48 0.98 2.64 8.38
CA ALA A 48 1.41 3.54 7.31
C ALA A 48 0.83 3.12 5.96
N GLU A 49 0.79 1.82 5.68
CA GLU A 49 0.21 1.25 4.46
C GLU A 49 -1.30 1.45 4.41
N PHE A 50 -2.00 1.30 5.53
CA PHE A 50 -3.43 1.63 5.65
C PHE A 50 -3.70 3.10 5.32
N LEU A 51 -3.01 4.01 6.00
CA LEU A 51 -3.20 5.45 5.83
C LEU A 51 -2.83 5.90 4.41
N GLY A 52 -1.69 5.41 3.89
CA GLY A 52 -1.26 5.71 2.54
C GLY A 52 -2.26 5.21 1.49
N THR A 53 -2.74 3.98 1.64
CA THR A 53 -3.71 3.39 0.71
C THR A 53 -5.04 4.13 0.75
N ALA A 54 -5.51 4.53 1.94
CA ALA A 54 -6.71 5.34 2.10
C ALA A 54 -6.58 6.71 1.42
N VAL A 55 -5.44 7.40 1.58
CA VAL A 55 -5.18 8.69 0.93
C VAL A 55 -5.18 8.54 -0.59
N LEU A 56 -4.48 7.54 -1.13
CA LEU A 56 -4.44 7.30 -2.58
C LEU A 56 -5.81 6.88 -3.14
N PHE A 57 -6.59 6.11 -2.38
CA PHE A 57 -7.93 5.73 -2.75
C PHE A 57 -8.87 6.94 -2.83
N VAL A 58 -8.84 7.82 -1.84
CA VAL A 58 -9.64 9.06 -1.84
C VAL A 58 -9.21 9.97 -2.99
N ASP A 59 -7.90 10.17 -3.20
CA ASP A 59 -7.39 10.95 -4.35
C ASP A 59 -7.86 10.36 -5.68
N MET A 60 -7.79 9.04 -5.83
CA MET A 60 -8.24 8.34 -7.03
C MET A 60 -9.74 8.53 -7.29
N ILE A 61 -10.59 8.48 -6.26
CA ILE A 61 -12.04 8.71 -6.40
C ILE A 61 -12.31 10.16 -6.79
N VAL A 62 -11.69 11.11 -6.10
CA VAL A 62 -11.94 12.54 -6.31
C VAL A 62 -11.47 12.98 -7.70
N ARG A 63 -10.35 12.44 -8.18
CA ARG A 63 -9.74 12.77 -9.49
C ARG A 63 -9.97 11.70 -10.55
N PHE A 64 -10.96 10.82 -10.36
CA PHE A 64 -11.19 9.65 -11.22
C PHE A 64 -11.42 10.01 -12.68
N ASP A 65 -12.10 11.13 -12.94
CA ASP A 65 -12.43 11.60 -14.29
C ASP A 65 -11.30 12.41 -14.92
N GLU A 66 -10.38 12.95 -14.11
CA GLU A 66 -9.20 13.70 -14.58
C GLU A 66 -8.00 12.78 -14.87
N LEU A 67 -8.03 11.54 -14.38
CA LEU A 67 -6.99 10.54 -14.59
C LEU A 67 -6.89 10.16 -16.06
N ASN A 68 -5.66 10.17 -16.58
CA ASN A 68 -5.38 9.75 -17.95
C ASN A 68 -5.87 8.30 -18.17
N PRO A 69 -6.75 8.04 -19.17
CA PRO A 69 -7.39 6.75 -19.36
C PRO A 69 -6.41 5.59 -19.56
N ALA A 70 -5.21 5.85 -20.10
CA ALA A 70 -4.18 4.83 -20.26
C ALA A 70 -3.53 4.39 -18.93
N ARG A 71 -3.44 5.28 -17.95
CA ARG A 71 -2.81 5.00 -16.64
C ARG A 71 -3.82 4.61 -15.57
N LYS A 72 -5.07 5.01 -15.75
CA LYS A 72 -6.20 4.72 -14.88
C LYS A 72 -6.29 3.25 -14.41
N PRO A 73 -6.23 2.22 -15.28
CA PRO A 73 -6.29 0.83 -14.81
C PRO A 73 -5.10 0.44 -13.94
N PHE A 74 -3.92 1.01 -14.16
CA PHE A 74 -2.72 0.72 -13.39
C PHE A 74 -2.81 1.28 -11.96
N TYR A 75 -3.26 2.54 -11.79
CA TYR A 75 -3.49 3.11 -10.47
C TYR A 75 -4.56 2.34 -9.70
N LEU A 76 -5.65 1.98 -10.38
CA LEU A 76 -6.76 1.23 -9.80
C LEU A 76 -6.29 -0.16 -9.33
N ALA A 77 -5.54 -0.88 -10.17
CA ALA A 77 -4.98 -2.18 -9.83
C ALA A 77 -3.96 -2.10 -8.69
N GLY A 78 -3.10 -1.07 -8.68
CA GLY A 78 -2.11 -0.86 -7.62
C GLY A 78 -2.75 -0.58 -6.27
N ILE A 79 -3.70 0.36 -6.22
CA ILE A 79 -4.43 0.69 -4.98
C ILE A 79 -5.27 -0.49 -4.50
N ALA A 80 -5.97 -1.19 -5.39
CA ALA A 80 -6.72 -2.39 -5.05
C ALA A 80 -5.80 -3.51 -4.52
N GLY A 81 -4.63 -3.68 -5.13
CA GLY A 81 -3.59 -4.62 -4.69
C GLY A 81 -3.10 -4.31 -3.27
N CYS A 82 -2.76 -3.05 -2.99
CA CYS A 82 -2.38 -2.59 -1.65
C CYS A 82 -3.51 -2.81 -0.63
N ALA A 83 -4.76 -2.51 -0.98
CA ALA A 83 -5.90 -2.72 -0.07
C ALA A 83 -6.12 -4.21 0.25
N MET A 84 -6.05 -5.08 -0.77
CA MET A 84 -6.18 -6.54 -0.57
C MET A 84 -5.02 -7.11 0.24
N GLY A 85 -3.78 -6.72 -0.08
CA GLY A 85 -2.59 -7.17 0.62
C GLY A 85 -2.58 -6.71 2.07
N TRP A 86 -2.97 -5.47 2.34
CA TRP A 86 -3.15 -4.97 3.70
C TRP A 86 -4.20 -5.76 4.48
N CYS A 87 -5.38 -6.02 3.90
CA CYS A 87 -6.42 -6.82 4.54
C CYS A 87 -5.92 -8.23 4.90
N PHE A 88 -5.15 -8.86 4.01
CA PHE A 88 -4.55 -10.16 4.25
C PHE A 88 -3.53 -10.11 5.39
N GLN A 89 -2.60 -9.15 5.38
CA GLN A 89 -1.58 -9.04 6.43
C GLN A 89 -2.18 -8.68 7.79
N PHE A 90 -3.19 -7.81 7.82
CA PHE A 90 -3.93 -7.49 9.03
C PHE A 90 -4.61 -8.74 9.60
N PHE A 91 -5.23 -9.55 8.74
CA PHE A 91 -5.84 -10.82 9.14
C PHE A 91 -4.82 -11.81 9.70
N VAL A 92 -3.65 -11.95 9.05
CA VAL A 92 -2.55 -12.81 9.55
C VAL A 92 -2.04 -12.31 10.90
N HIS A 93 -1.81 -11.00 11.05
CA HIS A 93 -1.35 -10.40 12.31
C HIS A 93 -2.38 -10.60 13.44
N TYR A 94 -3.66 -10.47 13.12
CA TYR A 94 -4.75 -10.75 14.06
C TYR A 94 -4.77 -12.23 14.47
N LEU A 95 -4.61 -13.17 13.52
CA LEU A 95 -4.56 -14.60 13.82
C LEU A 95 -3.36 -14.96 14.69
N ASP A 96 -2.18 -14.43 14.39
CA ASP A 96 -0.97 -14.63 15.18
C ASP A 96 -1.17 -14.14 16.63
N SER A 97 -1.76 -12.95 16.78
CA SER A 97 -2.10 -12.39 18.10
C SER A 97 -3.17 -13.21 18.85
N ALA A 98 -4.13 -13.81 18.14
CA ALA A 98 -5.23 -14.58 18.74
C ALA A 98 -4.85 -16.05 19.05
N LEU A 99 -3.89 -16.62 18.33
CA LEU A 99 -3.40 -17.99 18.52
C LEU A 99 -2.26 -18.06 19.55
N MET A 100 -1.54 -16.96 19.79
CA MET A 100 -0.48 -16.89 20.81
C MET A 100 -0.97 -16.38 22.19
N SER A 101 -2.29 -16.36 22.43
CA SER A 101 -2.90 -16.17 23.76
C SER A 101 -3.21 -17.51 24.44
#